data_AF-A0A963EHT1-F1
#
_entry.id   AF-A0A963EHT1-F1
#
_cell.length_a   1.000
_cell.length_b   1.000
_cell.length_c   1.000
_cell.angle_alpha   90.00
_cell.angle_beta   90.00
_cell.angle_gamma   90.00
#
_symmetry.space_group_name_H-M   'P 1'
#
loop_
_entity.id
_entity.type
_entity.pdbx_description
1 polymer ?
#
loop_
_entity_poly.entity_id
_entity_poly.type
_entity_poly.pdbx_seq_one_letter_code
_entity_poly.pdbx_strand_id
1 'polypeptide(L)'
;ADNARLERLEQPDWVDDETFSSEAKPHLEALAAHYLMLEKRKGRARDPVARFHLNNGARLERINWLGDTSVKGLGESAGVLVNYRYDLAHIERNHEAFANDGTVVASSAVRSLIRPLAGDDS
;
A
#
# COMPACT_ATOMS: atom_id res chain seq x y z
N ALA A 1 8.71 15.66 16.23
CA ALA A 1 9.58 14.93 15.29
C ALA A 1 8.78 14.43 14.10
N ASP A 2 7.65 13.75 14.32
CA ASP A 2 6.85 13.18 13.22
C ASP A 2 6.19 14.24 12.32
N ASN A 3 5.67 15.34 12.89
CA ASN A 3 5.11 16.43 12.07
C ASN A 3 6.12 17.02 11.08
N ALA A 4 7.38 17.23 11.50
CA ALA A 4 8.43 17.75 10.61
C ALA A 4 8.77 16.77 9.47
N ARG A 5 8.68 15.45 9.72
CA ARG A 5 8.85 14.43 8.67
C ARG A 5 7.67 14.41 7.69
N LEU A 6 6.45 14.61 8.20
CA LEU A 6 5.25 14.72 7.35
C LEU A 6 5.33 15.97 6.48
N GLU A 7 5.67 17.13 7.04
CA GLU A 7 5.91 18.38 6.30
C GLU A 7 7.00 18.21 5.24
N ARG A 8 8.06 17.43 5.52
CA ARG A 8 9.09 17.12 4.52
C ARG A 8 8.56 16.29 3.35
N LEU A 9 7.68 15.31 3.61
CA LEU A 9 7.06 14.48 2.57
C LEU A 9 6.12 15.27 1.64
N GLU A 10 5.62 16.43 2.08
CA GLU A 10 4.79 17.31 1.24
C GLU A 10 5.61 18.04 0.16
N GLN A 11 6.94 18.11 0.30
CA GLN A 11 7.84 18.72 -0.68
C GLN A 11 8.35 17.68 -1.68
N PRO A 12 7.93 17.67 -2.96
CA PRO A 12 8.21 16.57 -3.88
C PRO A 12 9.69 16.23 -4.09
N ASP A 13 10.59 17.20 -3.85
CA ASP A 13 12.04 17.04 -3.89
C ASP A 13 12.62 16.22 -2.72
N TRP A 14 11.78 15.70 -1.82
CA TRP A 14 12.21 14.78 -0.76
C TRP A 14 12.83 13.50 -1.31
N VAL A 15 12.44 13.12 -2.53
CA VAL A 15 13.00 11.95 -3.22
C VAL A 15 14.47 12.13 -3.61
N ASP A 16 14.91 13.38 -3.78
CA ASP A 16 16.29 13.72 -4.14
C ASP A 16 17.21 13.78 -2.91
N ASP A 17 16.63 13.85 -1.70
CA ASP A 17 17.36 13.70 -0.44
C ASP A 17 17.53 12.20 -0.14
N GLU A 18 18.66 11.63 -0.56
CA GLU A 18 18.96 10.20 -0.40
C GLU A 18 18.86 9.72 1.05
N THR A 19 19.23 10.57 2.02
CA THR A 19 19.19 10.21 3.44
C THR A 19 17.75 10.11 3.91
N PHE A 20 16.96 11.16 3.67
CA PHE A 20 15.56 11.17 4.06
C PHE A 20 14.75 10.09 3.32
N SER A 21 14.97 9.94 2.01
CA SER A 21 14.31 8.93 1.17
C SER A 21 14.60 7.51 1.67
N SER A 22 15.85 7.19 2.01
CA SER A 22 16.21 5.89 2.56
C SER A 22 15.60 5.64 3.94
N GLU A 23 15.49 6.66 4.79
CA GLU A 23 14.84 6.55 6.09
C GLU A 23 13.33 6.37 5.96
N ALA A 24 12.69 7.09 5.02
CA ALA A 24 11.25 7.06 4.81
C ALA A 24 10.75 5.73 4.22
N LYS A 25 11.55 5.10 3.34
CA LYS A 25 11.17 3.88 2.61
C LYS A 25 10.51 2.80 3.47
N PRO A 26 11.14 2.24 4.52
CA PRO A 26 10.55 1.15 5.29
C PRO A 26 9.25 1.55 5.99
N HIS A 27 9.11 2.83 6.38
CA HIS A 27 7.89 3.34 6.99
C HIS A 27 6.75 3.47 5.98
N LEU A 28 7.02 4.05 4.81
CA LEU A 28 6.03 4.22 3.76
C LEU A 28 5.60 2.88 3.13
N GLU A 29 6.52 1.93 2.94
CA GLU A 29 6.16 0.58 2.48
C GLU A 29 5.27 -0.16 3.49
N ALA A 30 5.55 -0.03 4.79
CA ALA A 30 4.73 -0.63 5.85
C ALA A 30 3.34 0.02 5.95
N LEU A 31 3.28 1.36 5.89
CA LEU A 31 2.01 2.10 5.89
C LEU A 31 1.18 1.79 4.63
N ALA A 32 1.81 1.70 3.46
CA ALA A 32 1.13 1.30 2.23
C ALA A 32 0.58 -0.13 2.33
N ALA A 33 1.35 -1.08 2.87
CA ALA A 33 0.87 -2.45 3.09
C ALA A 33 -0.32 -2.48 4.05
N HIS A 34 -0.23 -1.75 5.17
CA HIS A 34 -1.33 -1.62 6.13
C HIS A 34 -2.59 -1.03 5.48
N TYR A 35 -2.44 0.09 4.77
CA TYR A 35 -3.53 0.77 4.08
C TYR A 35 -4.22 -0.12 3.03
N LEU A 36 -3.45 -0.82 2.21
CA LEU A 36 -4.00 -1.65 1.12
C LEU A 36 -4.65 -2.94 1.64
N MET A 37 -4.16 -3.50 2.75
CA MET A 37 -4.64 -4.79 3.25
C MET A 37 -5.73 -4.65 4.32
N LEU A 38 -5.55 -3.73 5.25
CA LEU A 38 -6.29 -3.67 6.51
C LEU A 38 -7.29 -2.52 6.56
N GLU A 39 -6.96 -1.35 6.01
CA GLU A 39 -7.88 -0.21 6.03
C GLU A 39 -9.13 -0.45 5.19
N LYS A 40 -10.30 -0.28 5.81
CA LYS A 40 -11.60 -0.47 5.15
C LYS A 40 -12.45 0.79 5.16
N ARG A 41 -13.31 0.92 4.16
CA ARG A 41 -14.42 1.86 4.12
C ARG A 41 -15.69 1.08 3.76
N LYS A 42 -16.70 1.11 4.64
CA LYS A 42 -17.94 0.33 4.50
C LYS A 42 -17.67 -1.17 4.25
N GLY A 43 -16.71 -1.74 4.99
CA GLY A 43 -16.37 -3.17 4.92
C GLY A 43 -15.52 -3.61 3.71
N ARG A 44 -15.11 -2.70 2.82
CA ARG A 44 -14.26 -3.01 1.64
C ARG A 44 -12.94 -2.26 1.70
N ALA A 45 -11.93 -2.71 0.95
CA ALA A 45 -10.65 -2.00 0.83
C ALA A 45 -10.87 -0.49 0.59
N ARG A 46 -10.18 0.33 1.38
CA ARG A 46 -10.36 1.79 1.39
C ARG A 46 -9.95 2.43 0.06
N ASP A 47 -8.86 1.94 -0.52
CA ASP A 47 -8.37 2.40 -1.81
C ASP A 47 -9.29 1.94 -2.97
N PRO A 48 -9.78 2.86 -3.82
CA PRO A 48 -10.71 2.52 -4.89
C PRO A 48 -10.05 1.67 -5.99
N VAL A 49 -8.75 1.85 -6.27
CA VAL A 49 -8.03 1.10 -7.31
C VAL A 49 -7.74 -0.33 -6.82
N ALA A 50 -7.30 -0.49 -5.58
CA ALA A 50 -7.17 -1.78 -4.92
C ALA A 50 -8.50 -2.52 -4.93
N ARG A 51 -9.58 -1.85 -4.52
CA ARG A 51 -10.92 -2.45 -4.52
C ARG A 51 -11.34 -2.92 -5.92
N PHE A 52 -11.04 -2.16 -6.97
CA PHE A 52 -11.33 -2.58 -8.35
C PHE A 52 -10.57 -3.86 -8.72
N HIS A 53 -9.25 -3.91 -8.50
CA HIS A 53 -8.46 -5.09 -8.85
C HIS A 53 -8.81 -6.33 -8.01
N LEU A 54 -9.03 -6.15 -6.71
CA LEU A 54 -9.39 -7.21 -5.78
C LEU A 54 -10.80 -7.75 -6.07
N ASN A 55 -11.77 -6.88 -6.41
CA ASN A 55 -13.08 -7.31 -6.90
C ASN A 55 -12.97 -8.10 -8.22
N ASN A 56 -11.90 -7.96 -8.99
CA ASN A 56 -11.69 -8.75 -10.20
C ASN A 56 -10.83 -10.00 -9.93
N GLY A 57 -10.56 -10.35 -8.67
CA GLY A 57 -9.83 -11.56 -8.29
C GLY A 57 -8.30 -11.44 -8.36
N ALA A 58 -7.76 -10.22 -8.48
CA ALA A 58 -6.32 -10.02 -8.42
C ALA A 58 -5.78 -10.25 -7.00
N ARG A 59 -4.50 -10.65 -6.92
CA ARG A 59 -3.72 -10.61 -5.69
C ARG A 59 -2.89 -9.33 -5.63
N LEU A 60 -2.79 -8.73 -4.45
CA LEU A 60 -1.82 -7.68 -4.15
C LEU A 60 -0.40 -8.28 -4.18
N GLU A 61 0.35 -8.04 -5.26
CA GLU A 61 1.58 -8.77 -5.54
C GLU A 61 2.82 -8.09 -4.98
N ARG A 62 2.95 -6.78 -5.21
CA ARG A 62 4.16 -6.03 -4.86
C ARG A 62 3.84 -4.56 -4.60
N ILE A 63 4.50 -4.00 -3.59
CA ILE A 63 4.61 -2.56 -3.35
C ILE A 63 5.95 -2.12 -3.95
N ASN A 64 5.91 -1.12 -4.82
CA ASN A 64 7.07 -0.57 -5.51
C ASN A 64 7.40 0.80 -4.91
N TRP A 65 8.50 0.85 -4.17
CA TRP A 65 9.09 2.09 -3.71
C TRP A 65 9.46 2.98 -4.90
N LEU A 66 9.00 4.23 -4.88
CA LEU A 66 9.22 5.22 -5.95
C LEU A 66 8.93 4.67 -7.35
N GLY A 67 7.83 3.92 -7.48
CA GLY A 67 7.39 3.38 -8.77
C GLY A 67 6.77 4.43 -9.70
N ASP A 68 6.35 5.58 -9.16
CA ASP A 68 5.93 6.76 -9.93
C ASP A 68 6.43 8.05 -9.26
N THR A 69 7.56 8.57 -9.73
CA THR A 69 8.17 9.82 -9.22
C THR A 69 7.67 11.07 -9.94
N SER A 70 6.60 10.97 -10.74
CA SER A 70 5.96 12.16 -11.29
C SER A 70 5.39 13.02 -10.16
N VAL A 71 5.20 14.33 -10.40
CA VAL A 71 4.54 15.23 -9.44
C VAL A 71 3.19 14.68 -8.98
N LYS A 72 2.46 14.02 -9.90
CA LYS A 72 1.19 13.37 -9.59
C LYS A 72 1.38 12.15 -8.68
N GLY A 73 2.28 11.23 -9.01
CA GLY A 73 2.54 10.03 -8.20
C GLY A 73 3.03 10.36 -6.79
N LEU A 74 3.90 11.36 -6.67
CA LEU A 74 4.35 11.87 -5.37
C LEU A 74 3.20 12.51 -4.57
N GLY A 75 2.35 13.31 -5.23
CA GLY A 75 1.20 13.93 -4.58
C GLY A 75 0.06 12.98 -4.20
N GLU A 76 -0.13 11.88 -4.93
CA GLU A 76 -1.22 10.93 -4.69
C GLU A 76 -0.85 9.81 -3.71
N SER A 77 0.41 9.33 -3.73
CA SER A 77 0.82 8.13 -2.98
C SER A 77 2.27 8.16 -2.48
N ALA A 78 2.89 9.34 -2.37
CA ALA A 78 4.32 9.46 -2.06
C ALA A 78 5.21 8.61 -3.00
N GLY A 79 4.78 8.47 -4.26
CA GLY A 79 5.47 7.71 -5.29
C GLY A 79 5.37 6.19 -5.15
N VAL A 80 4.60 5.68 -4.18
CA VAL A 80 4.33 4.25 -4.05
C VAL A 80 3.43 3.80 -5.19
N LEU A 81 3.90 2.81 -5.95
CA LEU A 81 3.10 2.14 -6.98
C LEU A 81 2.88 0.68 -6.60
N VAL A 82 1.81 0.07 -7.09
CA VAL A 82 1.42 -1.29 -6.69
C VAL A 82 1.28 -2.17 -7.93
N ASN A 83 1.79 -3.39 -7.87
CA ASN A 83 1.45 -4.41 -8.85
C ASN A 83 0.35 -5.32 -8.29
N TYR A 84 -0.70 -5.49 -9.09
CA TYR A 84 -1.73 -6.51 -8.91
C TYR A 84 -1.50 -7.64 -9.90
N ARG A 85 -1.56 -8.88 -9.43
CA ARG A 85 -1.37 -10.06 -10.26
C ARG A 85 -2.67 -10.82 -10.42
N TYR A 86 -3.04 -11.06 -11.67
CA TYR A 86 -4.12 -11.97 -12.04
C TYR A 86 -3.53 -13.35 -12.31
N ASP A 87 -3.93 -14.32 -11.51
CA ASP A 87 -3.61 -15.72 -11.71
C ASP A 87 -4.90 -16.47 -12.02
N LEU A 88 -5.02 -17.01 -13.24
CA LEU A 88 -6.22 -17.68 -13.72
C LEU A 88 -6.64 -18.85 -12.82
N ALA A 89 -5.69 -19.52 -12.17
CA ALA A 89 -5.98 -20.64 -11.28
C ALA A 89 -6.58 -20.21 -9.93
N HIS A 90 -6.52 -18.92 -9.61
CA HIS A 90 -6.90 -18.35 -8.31
C HIS A 90 -7.93 -17.23 -8.40
N ILE A 91 -8.27 -16.75 -9.59
CA ILE A 91 -9.09 -15.54 -9.80
C ILE A 91 -10.46 -15.62 -9.12
N GLU A 92 -11.17 -16.74 -9.28
CA GLU A 92 -12.49 -16.97 -8.70
C GLU A 92 -12.43 -17.04 -7.16
N ARG A 93 -11.50 -17.85 -6.62
CA ARG A 93 -11.28 -17.94 -5.16
C ARG A 93 -10.94 -16.59 -4.54
N ASN A 94 -10.07 -15.81 -5.19
CA ASN A 94 -9.69 -14.48 -4.71
C ASN A 94 -10.87 -13.51 -4.78
N HIS A 95 -11.64 -13.55 -5.87
CA HIS A 95 -12.85 -12.74 -6.03
C HIS A 95 -13.85 -13.02 -4.92
N GLU A 96 -14.17 -14.29 -4.67
CA GLU A 96 -15.12 -14.69 -3.63
C GLU A 96 -14.65 -14.25 -2.24
N ALA A 97 -13.37 -14.47 -1.90
CA ALA A 97 -12.80 -14.06 -0.61
C ALA A 97 -12.93 -12.54 -0.39
N PHE A 98 -12.75 -11.73 -1.43
CA PHE A 98 -12.90 -10.28 -1.32
C PHE A 98 -14.36 -9.82 -1.37
N ALA A 99 -15.19 -10.47 -2.20
CA ALA A 99 -16.59 -10.11 -2.39
C ALA A 99 -17.44 -10.41 -1.15
N ASN A 100 -17.18 -11.55 -0.49
CA ASN A 100 -17.94 -12.01 0.66
C ASN A 100 -17.38 -11.45 1.97
N ASP A 101 -16.06 -11.56 2.16
CA ASP A 101 -15.43 -11.30 3.47
C ASP A 101 -14.58 -10.03 3.50
N GLY A 102 -14.39 -9.37 2.35
CA GLY A 102 -13.47 -8.23 2.25
C GLY A 102 -11.99 -8.60 2.40
N THR A 103 -11.66 -9.90 2.30
CA THR A 103 -10.32 -10.44 2.48
C THR A 103 -9.41 -10.03 1.33
N VAL A 104 -8.28 -9.41 1.66
CA VAL A 104 -7.25 -9.03 0.68
C VAL A 104 -6.24 -10.16 0.56
N VAL A 105 -6.24 -10.83 -0.59
CA VAL A 105 -5.19 -11.80 -0.92
C VAL A 105 -3.94 -11.01 -1.33
N ALA A 106 -2.84 -11.24 -0.62
CA ALA A 106 -1.55 -10.59 -0.86
C ALA A 106 -0.41 -11.62 -0.90
N SER A 107 0.67 -11.30 -1.62
CA SER A 107 1.90 -12.10 -1.65
C SER A 107 2.58 -12.14 -0.27
N SER A 108 3.46 -13.12 -0.05
CA SER A 108 4.26 -13.20 1.18
C SER A 108 5.11 -11.96 1.40
N ALA A 109 5.67 -11.39 0.32
CA ALA A 109 6.49 -10.18 0.36
C ALA A 109 5.69 -8.96 0.85
N VAL A 110 4.44 -8.80 0.41
CA VAL A 110 3.59 -7.71 0.91
C VAL A 110 3.16 -7.96 2.35
N ARG A 111 2.82 -9.21 2.70
CA ARG A 111 2.45 -9.58 4.08
C ARG A 111 3.59 -9.29 5.08
N SER A 112 4.85 -9.51 4.69
CA SER A 112 6.00 -9.23 5.55
C SER A 112 6.25 -7.75 5.82
N LEU A 113 5.64 -6.84 5.05
CA LEU A 113 5.75 -5.39 5.28
C LEU A 113 4.82 -4.90 6.40
N ILE A 114 3.80 -5.68 6.79
CA ILE A 114 2.93 -5.32 7.91
C ILE A 114 3.75 -5.39 9.19
N ARG A 115 4.12 -4.22 9.70
CA ARG A 115 4.62 -4.07 11.06
C ARG A 115 3.42 -3.91 12.00
N PRO A 116 3.41 -4.53 13.20
CA PRO A 116 2.52 -4.09 14.26
C PRO A 116 2.76 -2.59 14.45
N LEU A 117 1.71 -1.79 14.32
CA LEU A 117 1.80 -0.38 14.72
C LEU A 117 2.17 -0.38 16.21
N ALA A 118 3.34 0.13 16.54
CA ALA A 118 3.69 0.37 17.93
C ALA A 118 2.76 1.50 18.42
N GLY A 119 1.67 1.14 19.11
CA GLY A 119 0.70 2.14 19.56
C GLY A 119 -0.66 1.63 20.05
N ASP A 120 -0.79 0.40 20.55
CA ASP A 120 -2.00 -0.04 21.28
C ASP A 120 -1.69 -0.45 22.74
N ASP A 121 -0.58 0.07 23.28
CA ASP A 121 -0.29 0.10 24.72
C ASP A 121 -0.30 1.55 25.20
N SER A 122 -1.50 2.14 25.30
CA SER A 122 -1.87 3.20 26.26
C SER A 122 -3.34 3.58 26.11
#